data_AF-A0AAW4SMX7-F1
#
_entry.id   AF-A0AAW4SMX7-F1
#
_cell.length_a   1.000
_cell.length_b   1.000
_cell.length_c   1.000
_cell.angle_alpha   90.00
_cell.angle_beta   90.00
_cell.angle_gamma   90.00
#
_symmetry.space_group_name_H-M   'P 1'
#
loop_
_entity.id
_entity.type
_entity.pdbx_description
1 polymer ?
#
loop_
_entity_poly.entity_id
_entity_poly.type
_entity_poly.pdbx_seq_one_letter_code
_entity_poly.pdbx_strand_id
1 'polypeptide(L)'
;MNTNINVIEGNPTKKFFIEMITRDISIEDAIIDLLDNSIDGANRINSENYTDLWINLTINDKEFVIQDNCGGFSLETAQKYAFRFGRPEEAPKANNTVGRFGIGMKRSLFKIGRDFAVESQCRNDHFKVEVNVDEWSRRTKKVTTEDGVETTIDDWSFSYKYVEKPNIADGTIIRISNLNSEVVDLFADDSFLNDLSDDIQKLLNFSLLKGIKITLNGRELAGKRIDLLISEYSKPYYADGSIDDVNYRIIAGLGGIGEPKNSGWYIYCNNRLVLEADTSNITGWGVHPLPQWHINYVMFRGILFLDSEETFNLPLTTTKKGVDATSEVYKALLPIMKNAMIKVFEFLKKIPKMGDEANDYRQTLCETFDKISAVELKVYDFSDYPQKQFSAPELDMDIISRKKQYVRIAYDANKDLAELAKEHAEAKNYKELGNTTFEYYLKMEAIKNEESNCSEL
;
A
#
# COMPACT_ATOMS: atom_id res chain seq x y z
N MET A 1 19.27 45.33 38.42
CA MET A 1 17.96 45.81 37.92
C MET A 1 17.15 44.57 37.62
N ASN A 2 16.21 44.19 38.49
CA ASN A 2 15.25 43.12 38.21
C ASN A 2 14.23 43.66 37.22
N THR A 3 14.44 43.39 35.94
CA THR A 3 13.36 43.47 34.96
C THR A 3 12.39 42.34 35.27
N ASN A 4 11.32 42.63 36.02
CA ASN A 4 10.16 41.76 36.07
C ASN A 4 9.59 41.67 34.66
N ILE A 5 9.99 40.65 33.92
CA ILE A 5 9.38 40.32 32.63
C ILE A 5 8.03 39.71 32.99
N ASN A 6 6.93 40.40 32.64
CA ASN A 6 5.59 39.87 32.80
C ASN A 6 5.39 38.74 31.76
N VAL A 7 5.80 37.52 32.12
CA VAL A 7 5.69 36.32 31.27
C VAL A 7 4.34 35.65 31.52
N ILE A 8 3.63 35.34 30.43
CA ILE A 8 2.44 34.47 30.45
C ILE A 8 2.88 33.10 29.99
N GLU A 9 2.66 32.07 30.82
CA GLU A 9 3.00 30.69 30.47
C GLU A 9 1.97 30.09 29.51
N GLY A 10 2.43 29.63 28.34
CA GLY A 10 1.61 29.01 27.29
C GLY A 10 1.91 27.52 27.07
N ASN A 11 2.57 26.85 28.02
CA ASN A 11 2.95 25.45 27.87
C ASN A 11 1.71 24.53 27.82
N PRO A 12 1.67 23.52 26.93
CA PRO A 12 0.59 22.54 26.93
C PRO A 12 0.64 21.69 28.20
N THR A 13 -0.53 21.40 28.78
CA THR A 13 -0.60 20.42 29.87
C THR A 13 -0.39 19.01 29.33
N LYS A 14 0.21 18.11 30.12
CA LYS A 14 0.35 16.69 29.72
C LYS A 14 -0.97 16.05 29.30
N LYS A 15 -2.05 16.32 30.04
CA LYS A 15 -3.38 15.78 29.73
C LYS A 15 -3.85 16.23 28.35
N PHE A 16 -3.81 17.53 28.07
CA PHE A 16 -4.17 18.07 26.76
C PHE A 16 -3.31 17.48 25.64
N PHE A 17 -1.99 17.34 25.87
CA PHE A 17 -1.08 16.77 24.89
C PHE A 17 -1.44 15.31 24.54
N ILE A 18 -1.67 14.45 25.56
CA ILE A 18 -2.07 13.05 25.36
C ILE A 18 -3.38 12.98 24.57
N GLU A 19 -4.39 13.78 24.96
CA GLU A 19 -5.67 13.83 24.26
C GLU A 19 -5.51 14.26 22.80
N MET A 20 -4.69 15.28 22.51
CA MET A 20 -4.48 15.75 21.14
C MET A 20 -3.77 14.74 20.25
N ILE A 21 -2.73 14.06 20.73
CA ILE A 21 -2.01 13.11 19.87
C ILE A 21 -2.81 11.82 19.62
N THR A 22 -3.77 11.46 20.48
CA THR A 22 -4.53 10.20 20.39
C THR A 22 -5.92 10.35 19.75
N ARG A 23 -6.46 11.57 19.66
CA ARG A 23 -7.86 11.80 19.26
C ARG A 23 -8.21 11.35 17.84
N ASP A 24 -7.35 11.68 16.88
CA ASP A 24 -7.66 11.52 15.45
C ASP A 24 -7.01 10.29 14.79
N ILE A 25 -6.36 9.43 15.58
CA ILE A 25 -5.79 8.17 15.10
C ILE A 25 -6.74 7.00 15.41
N SER A 26 -6.92 6.10 14.44
CA SER A 26 -7.66 4.85 14.65
C SER A 26 -6.83 3.82 15.42
N ILE A 27 -7.46 2.77 15.97
CA ILE A 27 -6.72 1.72 16.69
C ILE A 27 -5.84 0.92 15.72
N GLU A 28 -6.33 0.67 14.52
CA GLU A 28 -5.61 0.00 13.44
C GLU A 28 -4.34 0.77 13.09
N ASP A 29 -4.46 2.08 12.83
CA ASP A 29 -3.32 2.94 12.50
C ASP A 29 -2.30 3.01 13.65
N ALA A 30 -2.77 2.99 14.90
CA ALA A 30 -1.91 2.92 16.08
C ALA A 30 -1.12 1.60 16.14
N ILE A 31 -1.75 0.47 15.83
CA ILE A 31 -1.07 -0.83 15.79
C ILE A 31 -0.08 -0.88 14.62
N ILE A 32 -0.46 -0.36 13.46
CA ILE A 32 0.42 -0.28 12.28
C ILE A 32 1.64 0.62 12.53
N ASP A 33 1.48 1.72 13.28
CA ASP A 33 2.61 2.56 13.70
C ASP A 33 3.63 1.80 14.55
N LEU A 34 3.20 0.78 15.32
CA LEU A 34 4.10 -0.10 16.07
C LEU A 34 4.80 -1.11 15.15
N LEU A 35 4.04 -1.71 14.22
CA LEU A 35 4.60 -2.62 13.21
C LEU A 35 5.64 -1.93 12.33
N ASP A 36 5.40 -0.69 11.90
CA ASP A 36 6.35 0.11 11.12
C ASP A 36 7.70 0.23 11.86
N ASN A 37 7.72 0.36 13.20
CA ASN A 37 8.97 0.42 13.97
C ASN A 37 9.73 -0.92 13.95
N SER A 38 9.01 -2.04 14.01
CA SER A 38 9.62 -3.38 13.87
C SER A 38 10.17 -3.59 12.45
N ILE A 39 9.45 -3.13 11.41
CA ILE A 39 9.95 -3.14 10.01
C ILE A 39 11.17 -2.24 9.85
N ASP A 40 11.19 -1.05 10.45
CA ASP A 40 12.35 -0.18 10.47
C ASP A 40 13.55 -0.87 11.17
N GLY A 41 13.29 -1.70 12.19
CA GLY A 41 14.27 -2.59 12.81
C GLY A 41 14.81 -3.65 11.84
N ALA A 42 13.91 -4.36 11.15
CA ALA A 42 14.26 -5.36 10.14
C ALA A 42 15.12 -4.77 9.02
N ASN A 43 14.75 -3.58 8.52
CA ASN A 43 15.51 -2.81 7.55
C ASN A 43 16.97 -2.56 7.97
N ARG A 44 17.20 -2.27 9.26
CA ARG A 44 18.56 -2.04 9.80
C ARG A 44 19.40 -3.31 9.90
N ILE A 45 18.75 -4.47 10.07
CA ILE A 45 19.41 -5.77 10.10
C ILE A 45 19.79 -6.19 8.68
N ASN A 46 18.82 -6.24 7.78
CA ASN A 46 18.99 -6.61 6.39
C ASN A 46 17.86 -6.03 5.54
N SER A 47 18.12 -4.95 4.82
CA SER A 47 17.10 -4.26 4.00
C SER A 47 16.57 -5.10 2.84
N GLU A 48 17.32 -6.09 2.36
CA GLU A 48 16.96 -6.84 1.15
C GLU A 48 16.18 -8.12 1.45
N ASN A 49 16.44 -8.75 2.59
CA ASN A 49 15.85 -10.03 2.94
C ASN A 49 15.52 -10.11 4.44
N TYR A 50 14.26 -10.38 4.75
CA TYR A 50 13.75 -10.51 6.12
C TYR A 50 13.53 -11.97 6.53
N THR A 51 14.07 -12.94 5.80
CA THR A 51 14.12 -14.34 6.23
C THR A 51 14.62 -14.42 7.68
N ASP A 52 13.97 -15.25 8.49
CA ASP A 52 14.21 -15.46 9.93
C ASP A 52 13.77 -14.31 10.88
N LEU A 53 13.28 -13.19 10.33
CA LEU A 53 12.68 -12.12 11.12
C LEU A 53 11.18 -12.34 11.29
N TRP A 54 10.66 -12.00 12.47
CA TRP A 54 9.25 -12.19 12.81
C TRP A 54 8.72 -11.08 13.72
N ILE A 55 7.40 -10.89 13.63
CA ILE A 55 6.63 -10.04 14.51
C ILE A 55 5.37 -10.80 14.95
N ASN A 56 5.14 -10.89 16.25
CA ASN A 56 3.99 -11.58 16.83
C ASN A 56 3.09 -10.57 17.54
N LEU A 57 1.83 -10.51 17.13
CA LEU A 57 0.76 -9.75 17.74
C LEU A 57 -0.14 -10.67 18.56
N THR A 58 -0.38 -10.33 19.81
CA THR A 58 -1.41 -10.94 20.66
C THR A 58 -2.38 -9.86 21.10
N ILE A 59 -3.66 -10.03 20.78
CA ILE A 59 -4.73 -9.06 21.00
C ILE A 59 -5.91 -9.79 21.63
N ASN A 60 -6.36 -9.31 22.79
CA ASN A 60 -7.57 -9.78 23.47
C ASN A 60 -8.16 -8.67 24.36
N ASP A 61 -9.27 -8.97 25.04
CA ASP A 61 -10.01 -8.05 25.93
C ASP A 61 -9.21 -7.54 27.15
N LYS A 62 -8.05 -8.12 27.45
CA LYS A 62 -7.22 -7.75 28.61
C LYS A 62 -5.93 -7.05 28.24
N GLU A 63 -5.32 -7.42 27.12
CA GLU A 63 -4.02 -6.90 26.73
C GLU A 63 -3.78 -6.88 25.22
N PHE A 64 -2.86 -6.00 24.84
CA PHE A 64 -2.19 -5.97 23.55
C PHE A 64 -0.69 -6.25 23.75
N VAL A 65 -0.14 -7.16 22.96
CA VAL A 65 1.29 -7.46 22.94
C VAL A 65 1.78 -7.45 21.50
N ILE A 66 2.83 -6.70 21.24
CA ILE A 66 3.65 -6.82 20.02
C ILE A 66 5.07 -7.21 20.44
N GLN A 67 5.59 -8.27 19.82
CA GLN A 67 6.93 -8.75 20.05
C GLN A 67 7.63 -9.01 18.73
N ASP A 68 8.89 -8.62 18.60
CA ASP A 68 9.70 -8.88 17.43
C ASP A 68 11.11 -9.37 17.78
N ASN A 69 11.82 -9.93 16.79
CA ASN A 69 13.27 -10.16 16.82
C ASN A 69 14.02 -9.20 15.88
N CYS A 70 13.49 -7.99 15.69
CA CYS A 70 13.99 -7.02 14.71
C CYS A 70 15.08 -6.10 15.28
N GLY A 71 15.89 -6.62 16.21
CA GLY A 71 17.15 -5.99 16.66
C GLY A 71 17.03 -4.98 17.80
N GLY A 72 15.80 -4.59 18.17
CA GLY A 72 15.53 -3.65 19.24
C GLY A 72 16.18 -2.26 19.02
N PHE A 73 16.37 -1.54 20.12
CA PHE A 73 17.10 -0.26 20.16
C PHE A 73 17.89 -0.10 21.47
N SER A 74 18.99 0.64 21.41
CA SER A 74 19.90 0.85 22.55
C SER A 74 19.30 1.74 23.62
N LEU A 75 19.86 1.69 24.82
CA LEU A 75 19.47 2.57 25.93
C LEU A 75 19.76 4.05 25.58
N GLU A 76 20.86 4.31 24.87
CA GLU A 76 21.17 5.65 24.37
C GLU A 76 20.08 6.15 23.42
N THR A 77 19.63 5.31 22.48
CA THR A 77 18.52 5.65 21.58
C THR A 77 17.24 5.93 22.38
N ALA A 78 16.97 5.15 23.43
CA ALA A 78 15.81 5.36 24.31
C ALA A 78 15.85 6.74 25.00
N GLN A 79 16.99 7.08 25.59
CA GLN A 79 17.19 8.31 26.37
C GLN A 79 17.20 9.57 25.50
N LYS A 80 17.79 9.49 24.30
CA LYS A 80 17.99 10.65 23.44
C LYS A 80 16.85 10.86 22.45
N TYR A 81 16.18 9.80 21.98
CA TYR A 81 15.30 9.89 20.81
C TYR A 81 13.97 9.15 20.98
N ALA A 82 13.97 7.86 21.34
CA ALA A 82 12.77 7.01 21.21
C ALA A 82 11.64 7.39 22.17
N PHE A 83 11.94 7.92 23.37
CA PHE A 83 10.92 8.38 24.32
C PHE A 83 10.70 9.90 24.30
N ARG A 84 11.32 10.63 23.37
CA ARG A 84 11.03 12.06 23.19
C ARG A 84 9.73 12.25 22.39
N PHE A 85 9.03 13.34 22.71
CA PHE A 85 7.83 13.76 22.00
C PHE A 85 8.22 14.69 20.85
N GLY A 86 8.27 14.13 19.64
CA GLY A 86 8.87 14.79 18.48
C GLY A 86 10.29 14.29 18.22
N ARG A 87 10.68 14.25 16.95
CA ARG A 87 12.05 13.88 16.54
C ARG A 87 12.98 15.09 16.73
N PRO A 88 14.04 14.98 17.56
CA PRO A 88 15.05 16.04 17.66
C PRO A 88 15.76 16.26 16.31
N GLU A 89 16.17 17.49 16.01
CA GLU A 89 16.94 17.80 14.80
C GLU A 89 18.27 17.01 14.72
N GLU A 90 18.89 16.76 15.87
CA GLU A 90 20.14 16.00 15.99
C GLU A 90 19.94 14.47 15.97
N ALA A 91 18.71 13.98 15.80
CA ALA A 91 18.48 12.54 15.71
C ALA A 91 19.12 11.97 14.43
N PRO A 92 19.79 10.81 14.51
CA PRO A 92 20.36 10.17 13.32
C PRO A 92 19.31 10.04 12.22
N LYS A 93 19.68 10.39 11.00
CA LYS A 93 18.87 10.10 9.81
C LYS A 93 18.75 8.59 9.69
N ALA A 94 17.53 8.09 9.51
CA ALA A 94 17.26 6.67 9.51
C ALA A 94 16.86 6.28 8.09
N ASN A 95 17.78 5.63 7.39
CA ASN A 95 17.62 5.30 5.97
C ASN A 95 16.39 4.42 5.76
N ASN A 96 15.59 4.78 4.75
CA ASN A 96 14.42 4.02 4.30
C ASN A 96 13.39 3.72 5.39
N THR A 97 13.24 4.62 6.37
CA THR A 97 12.23 4.48 7.43
C THR A 97 10.90 5.14 7.08
N VAL A 98 9.82 4.63 7.66
CA VAL A 98 8.47 5.19 7.50
C VAL A 98 8.13 6.19 8.63
N GLY A 99 8.83 6.11 9.77
CA GLY A 99 8.60 6.95 10.94
C GLY A 99 9.03 8.42 10.78
N ARG A 100 8.09 9.32 10.51
CA ARG A 100 8.35 10.76 10.29
C ARG A 100 8.49 11.59 11.58
N PHE A 101 7.50 11.53 12.47
CA PHE A 101 7.32 12.56 13.52
C PHE A 101 7.87 12.19 14.91
N GLY A 102 8.35 10.96 15.12
CA GLY A 102 8.83 10.51 16.43
C GLY A 102 7.74 10.31 17.50
N ILE A 103 6.46 10.48 17.16
CA ILE A 103 5.33 10.32 18.10
C ILE A 103 4.59 8.99 17.98
N GLY A 104 4.73 8.26 16.86
CA GLY A 104 3.92 7.07 16.52
C GLY A 104 3.78 6.08 17.66
N MET A 105 4.89 5.52 18.15
CA MET A 105 4.88 4.60 19.30
C MET A 105 4.14 5.16 20.54
N LYS A 106 4.39 6.41 20.93
CA LYS A 106 3.82 6.99 22.16
C LYS A 106 2.32 7.21 22.02
N ARG A 107 1.92 7.70 20.85
CA ARG A 107 0.53 7.83 20.45
C ARG A 107 -0.18 6.48 20.52
N SER A 108 0.42 5.42 20.01
CA SER A 108 -0.15 4.07 20.09
C SER A 108 -0.26 3.56 21.53
N LEU A 109 0.79 3.73 22.33
CA LEU A 109 0.80 3.33 23.74
C LEU A 109 -0.36 3.97 24.52
N PHE A 110 -0.54 5.29 24.38
CA PHE A 110 -1.60 6.03 25.08
C PHE A 110 -3.00 5.77 24.52
N LYS A 111 -3.11 5.50 23.22
CA LYS A 111 -4.40 5.23 22.56
C LYS A 111 -4.95 3.86 22.97
N ILE A 112 -4.09 2.86 23.14
CA ILE A 112 -4.50 1.48 23.42
C ILE A 112 -4.86 1.26 24.89
N GLY A 113 -4.06 1.75 25.84
CA GLY A 113 -4.31 1.49 27.26
C GLY A 113 -3.58 2.43 28.23
N ARG A 114 -3.81 2.18 29.52
CA ARG A 114 -3.33 3.02 30.63
C ARG A 114 -2.06 2.49 31.28
N ASP A 115 -1.78 1.20 31.11
CA ASP A 115 -0.58 0.57 31.64
C ASP A 115 0.22 -0.02 30.49
N PHE A 116 1.46 0.39 30.32
CA PHE A 116 2.32 -0.18 29.29
C PHE A 116 3.74 -0.46 29.78
N ALA A 117 4.34 -1.47 29.14
CA ALA A 117 5.73 -1.84 29.29
C ALA A 117 6.39 -1.91 27.90
N VAL A 118 7.55 -1.28 27.77
CA VAL A 118 8.42 -1.38 26.60
C VAL A 118 9.73 -1.98 27.05
N GLU A 119 10.02 -3.20 26.62
CA GLU A 119 11.29 -3.90 26.84
C GLU A 119 12.05 -3.97 25.52
N SER A 120 13.31 -3.58 25.54
CA SER A 120 14.17 -3.63 24.35
C SER A 120 15.48 -4.32 24.69
N GLN A 121 15.87 -5.27 23.84
CA GLN A 121 17.19 -5.86 23.84
C GLN A 121 17.90 -5.53 22.53
N CYS A 122 19.11 -4.96 22.64
CA CYS A 122 19.94 -4.60 21.51
C CYS A 122 21.42 -4.79 21.88
N ARG A 123 22.04 -5.85 21.37
CA ARG A 123 23.43 -6.23 21.66
C ARG A 123 23.67 -6.40 23.16
N ASN A 124 24.32 -5.43 23.79
CA ASN A 124 24.67 -5.46 25.22
C ASN A 124 23.65 -4.71 26.09
N ASP A 125 22.73 -3.96 25.48
CA ASP A 125 21.70 -3.23 26.20
C ASP A 125 20.46 -4.09 26.36
N HIS A 126 19.98 -4.21 27.60
CA HIS A 126 18.67 -4.82 27.90
C HIS A 126 17.98 -4.04 29.01
N PHE A 127 16.89 -3.37 28.67
CA PHE A 127 16.17 -2.51 29.60
C PHE A 127 14.66 -2.56 29.39
N LYS A 128 13.93 -2.13 30.42
CA LYS A 128 12.48 -2.06 30.44
C LYS A 128 11.99 -0.72 30.99
N VAL A 129 11.03 -0.12 30.31
CA VAL A 129 10.28 1.07 30.74
C VAL A 129 8.86 0.64 31.07
N GLU A 130 8.40 0.92 32.30
CA GLU A 130 7.05 0.58 32.77
C GLU A 130 6.33 1.86 33.20
N VAL A 131 5.12 2.06 32.69
CA VAL A 131 4.38 3.32 32.87
C VAL A 131 2.91 3.04 33.13
N ASN A 132 2.42 3.58 34.25
CA ASN A 132 1.00 3.87 34.43
C ASN A 132 0.76 5.33 33.98
N VAL A 133 -0.09 5.53 32.96
CA VAL A 133 -0.32 6.82 32.32
C VAL A 133 -0.95 7.83 33.27
N ASP A 134 -1.86 7.39 34.14
CA ASP A 134 -2.56 8.26 35.08
C ASP A 134 -1.62 8.78 36.19
N GLU A 135 -0.69 7.94 36.65
CA GLU A 135 0.37 8.36 37.58
C GLU A 135 1.39 9.27 36.89
N TRP A 136 1.88 8.87 35.71
CA TRP A 136 2.89 9.62 34.96
C TRP A 136 2.41 11.01 34.54
N SER A 137 1.15 11.13 34.13
CA SER A 137 0.54 12.41 33.73
C SER A 137 0.42 13.41 34.88
N ARG A 138 0.48 12.97 36.15
CA ARG A 138 0.46 13.82 37.34
C ARG A 138 1.84 14.15 37.90
N ARG A 139 2.92 13.55 37.37
CA ARG A 139 4.28 13.80 37.85
C ARG A 139 4.71 15.23 37.54
N THR A 140 5.25 15.91 38.56
CA THR A 140 5.83 17.24 38.46
C THR A 140 7.23 17.25 39.09
N LYS A 141 8.05 18.22 38.71
CA LYS A 141 9.37 18.45 39.29
C LYS A 141 9.58 19.94 39.58
N LYS A 142 10.37 20.21 40.61
CA LYS A 142 10.80 21.58 40.92
C LYS A 142 11.99 21.94 40.06
N VAL A 143 11.96 23.14 39.48
CA VAL A 143 13.07 23.72 38.73
C VAL A 143 13.29 25.15 39.20
N THR A 144 14.54 25.58 39.19
CA THR A 144 14.91 26.97 39.45
C THR A 144 15.00 27.68 38.10
N THR A 145 14.19 28.72 37.91
CA THR A 145 14.27 29.56 36.69
C THR A 145 15.57 30.36 36.68
N GLU A 146 15.90 30.96 35.53
CA GLU A 146 17.08 31.84 35.40
C GLU A 146 17.07 33.00 36.41
N ASP A 147 15.89 33.44 36.84
CA ASP A 147 15.70 34.49 37.85
C ASP A 147 15.84 33.99 39.31
N GLY A 148 16.22 32.72 39.51
CA GLY A 148 16.41 32.13 40.83
C GLY A 148 15.11 31.74 41.54
N VAL A 149 13.97 31.75 40.85
CA VAL A 149 12.67 31.40 41.43
C VAL A 149 12.43 29.91 41.29
N GLU A 150 12.11 29.22 42.39
CA GLU A 150 11.63 27.85 42.33
C GLU A 150 10.21 27.81 41.79
N THR A 151 10.02 27.10 40.68
CA THR A 151 8.71 26.79 40.11
C THR A 151 8.53 25.29 39.95
N THR A 152 7.28 24.85 39.86
CA THR A 152 6.92 23.44 39.65
C THR A 152 6.43 23.27 38.23
N ILE A 153 7.08 22.39 37.47
CA ILE A 153 6.70 22.09 36.08
C ILE A 153 6.33 20.62 35.91
N ASP A 154 5.64 20.30 34.83
CA ASP A 154 5.35 18.94 34.41
C ASP A 154 6.65 18.13 34.18
N ASP A 155 6.74 16.92 34.77
CA ASP A 155 7.89 16.03 34.61
C ASP A 155 7.68 14.99 33.51
N TRP A 156 8.20 15.25 32.32
CA TRP A 156 8.05 14.40 31.14
C TRP A 156 8.99 13.19 31.11
N SER A 157 9.75 12.93 32.18
CA SER A 157 10.72 11.83 32.20
C SER A 157 10.07 10.44 32.34
N PHE A 158 10.72 9.43 31.78
CA PHE A 158 10.37 8.02 31.94
C PHE A 158 11.47 7.31 32.72
N SER A 159 11.09 6.48 33.68
CA SER A 159 12.03 5.65 34.44
C SER A 159 12.23 4.32 33.72
N TYR A 160 13.47 3.82 33.68
CA TYR A 160 13.81 2.51 33.13
C TYR A 160 14.50 1.64 34.19
N LYS A 161 14.49 0.33 33.97
CA LYS A 161 15.23 -0.68 34.74
C LYS A 161 16.05 -1.53 33.80
N TYR A 162 17.24 -1.95 34.22
CA TYR A 162 17.99 -2.98 33.53
C TYR A 162 17.30 -4.34 33.72
N VAL A 163 17.34 -5.17 32.69
CA VAL A 163 16.86 -6.55 32.76
C VAL A 163 18.07 -7.47 32.70
N GLU A 164 18.25 -8.31 33.72
CA GLU A 164 19.46 -9.14 33.86
C GLU A 164 19.44 -10.37 32.95
N LYS A 165 18.26 -10.94 32.71
CA LYS A 165 18.10 -12.17 31.93
C LYS A 165 17.84 -11.80 30.47
N PRO A 166 18.80 -12.03 29.55
CA PRO A 166 18.59 -11.73 28.14
C PRO A 166 17.48 -12.59 27.54
N ASN A 167 16.74 -11.98 26.62
CA ASN A 167 15.88 -12.66 25.66
C ASN A 167 16.73 -13.45 24.65
N ILE A 168 16.06 -14.38 23.96
CA ILE A 168 16.68 -15.28 22.99
C ILE A 168 17.31 -14.51 21.81
N ALA A 169 16.68 -13.41 21.40
CA ALA A 169 17.12 -12.59 20.28
C ALA A 169 16.96 -11.10 20.61
N ASP A 170 17.76 -10.28 19.93
CA ASP A 170 17.61 -8.83 19.95
C ASP A 170 16.29 -8.43 19.29
N GLY A 171 15.55 -7.54 19.94
CA GLY A 171 14.16 -7.27 19.59
C GLY A 171 13.46 -6.39 20.62
N THR A 172 12.18 -6.13 20.36
CA THR A 172 11.34 -5.32 21.25
C THR A 172 10.12 -6.12 21.70
N ILE A 173 9.72 -5.95 22.96
CA ILE A 173 8.43 -6.42 23.49
C ILE A 173 7.69 -5.19 24.02
N ILE A 174 6.53 -4.90 23.44
CA ILE A 174 5.60 -3.90 23.96
C ILE A 174 4.38 -4.65 24.47
N ARG A 175 4.06 -4.45 25.76
CA ARG A 175 2.85 -4.98 26.40
C ARG A 175 2.01 -3.82 26.91
N ILE A 176 0.73 -3.82 26.60
CA ILE A 176 -0.23 -2.82 27.03
C ILE A 176 -1.41 -3.55 27.69
N SER A 177 -1.75 -3.12 28.90
CA SER A 177 -2.85 -3.64 29.70
C SER A 177 -3.70 -2.48 30.22
N ASN A 178 -4.79 -2.79 30.93
CA ASN A 178 -5.75 -1.79 31.39
C ASN A 178 -6.20 -0.93 30.20
N LEU A 179 -6.76 -1.63 29.22
CA LEU A 179 -7.14 -1.07 27.92
C LEU A 179 -8.20 0.02 28.10
N ASN A 180 -8.16 1.02 27.22
CA ASN A 180 -9.24 2.00 27.17
C ASN A 180 -10.56 1.29 26.80
N SER A 181 -11.70 1.77 27.31
CA SER A 181 -12.99 1.06 27.17
C SER A 181 -13.37 0.78 25.71
N GLU A 182 -13.15 1.75 24.81
CA GLU A 182 -13.40 1.59 23.37
C GLU A 182 -12.52 0.51 22.71
N VAL A 183 -11.34 0.24 23.28
CA VAL A 183 -10.37 -0.73 22.76
C VAL A 183 -10.73 -2.15 23.18
N VAL A 184 -11.28 -2.32 24.39
CA VAL A 184 -11.76 -3.63 24.89
C VAL A 184 -12.84 -4.17 23.95
N ASP A 185 -13.82 -3.33 23.61
CA ASP A 185 -14.92 -3.73 22.72
C ASP A 185 -14.43 -4.08 21.32
N LEU A 186 -13.48 -3.31 20.76
CA LEU A 186 -12.88 -3.58 19.45
C LEU A 186 -12.05 -4.86 19.44
N PHE A 187 -11.24 -5.12 20.48
CA PHE A 187 -10.39 -6.31 20.55
C PHE A 187 -11.18 -7.60 20.77
N ALA A 188 -12.41 -7.51 21.27
CA ALA A 188 -13.34 -8.62 21.36
C ALA A 188 -14.12 -8.89 20.05
N ASP A 189 -14.03 -7.99 19.05
CA ASP A 189 -14.71 -8.11 17.77
C ASP A 189 -13.84 -8.78 16.71
N ASP A 190 -14.26 -9.95 16.23
CA ASP A 190 -13.59 -10.68 15.15
C ASP A 190 -13.59 -9.90 13.82
N SER A 191 -14.57 -9.02 13.57
CA SER A 191 -14.58 -8.17 12.37
C SER A 191 -13.39 -7.23 12.37
N PHE A 192 -13.14 -6.55 13.49
CA PHE A 192 -11.98 -5.69 13.67
C PHE A 192 -10.67 -6.44 13.46
N LEU A 193 -10.53 -7.65 14.01
CA LEU A 193 -9.31 -8.45 13.83
C LEU A 193 -9.07 -8.86 12.37
N ASN A 194 -10.15 -9.14 11.63
CA ASN A 194 -10.06 -9.45 10.20
C ASN A 194 -9.69 -8.21 9.38
N ASP A 195 -10.31 -7.05 9.66
CA ASP A 195 -10.00 -5.78 8.99
C ASP A 195 -8.54 -5.37 9.26
N LEU A 196 -8.08 -5.49 10.51
CA LEU A 196 -6.69 -5.26 10.89
C LEU A 196 -5.72 -6.21 10.15
N SER A 197 -6.07 -7.50 10.06
CA SER A 197 -5.29 -8.49 9.32
C SER A 197 -5.18 -8.12 7.83
N ASP A 198 -6.25 -7.66 7.21
CA ASP A 198 -6.26 -7.23 5.81
C ASP A 198 -5.44 -5.94 5.61
N ASP A 199 -5.56 -4.97 6.52
CA ASP A 199 -4.77 -3.73 6.52
C ASP A 199 -3.27 -4.03 6.66
N ILE A 200 -2.87 -4.93 7.56
CA ILE A 200 -1.46 -5.33 7.73
C ILE A 200 -0.93 -5.99 6.46
N GLN A 201 -1.65 -6.97 5.91
CA GLN A 201 -1.23 -7.70 4.71
C GLN A 201 -1.11 -6.80 3.48
N LYS A 202 -1.94 -5.77 3.41
CA LYS A 202 -1.91 -4.76 2.34
C LYS A 202 -0.77 -3.77 2.52
N LEU A 203 -0.68 -3.12 3.68
CA LEU A 203 0.24 -1.99 3.89
C LEU A 203 1.69 -2.46 4.02
N LEU A 204 1.90 -3.62 4.65
CA LEU A 204 3.21 -4.27 4.82
C LEU A 204 3.44 -5.39 3.80
N ASN A 205 2.69 -5.38 2.70
CA ASN A 205 2.77 -6.37 1.64
C ASN A 205 4.20 -6.61 1.15
N PHE A 206 4.94 -5.52 0.89
CA PHE A 206 6.31 -5.58 0.42
C PHE A 206 7.24 -6.26 1.43
N SER A 207 7.06 -5.98 2.72
CA SER A 207 7.85 -6.60 3.80
C SER A 207 7.53 -8.09 3.96
N LEU A 208 6.24 -8.47 3.88
CA LEU A 208 5.82 -9.87 3.90
C LEU A 208 6.42 -10.65 2.72
N LEU A 209 6.43 -10.06 1.52
CA LEU A 209 7.04 -10.66 0.34
C LEU A 209 8.58 -10.73 0.41
N LYS A 210 9.21 -9.86 1.22
CA LYS A 210 10.64 -9.96 1.59
C LYS A 210 10.95 -11.03 2.64
N GLY A 211 9.94 -11.74 3.14
CA GLY A 211 10.10 -12.92 3.99
C GLY A 211 9.87 -12.71 5.49
N ILE A 212 9.46 -11.52 5.93
CA ILE A 212 9.16 -11.31 7.36
C ILE A 212 7.91 -12.10 7.74
N LYS A 213 7.97 -12.83 8.85
CA LYS A 213 6.82 -13.57 9.37
C LYS A 213 6.03 -12.72 10.35
N ILE A 214 4.80 -12.34 9.99
CA ILE A 214 3.90 -11.63 10.92
C ILE A 214 2.79 -12.56 11.35
N THR A 215 2.53 -12.68 12.66
CA THR A 215 1.39 -13.42 13.19
C THR A 215 0.45 -12.53 14.00
N LEU A 216 -0.86 -12.75 13.85
CA LEU A 216 -1.91 -12.11 14.66
C LEU A 216 -2.70 -13.21 15.37
N ASN A 217 -2.63 -13.23 16.71
CA ASN A 217 -3.25 -14.27 17.54
C ASN A 217 -2.88 -15.69 17.11
N GLY A 218 -1.63 -15.88 16.68
CA GLY A 218 -1.10 -17.16 16.17
C GLY A 218 -1.42 -17.46 14.71
N ARG A 219 -2.27 -16.68 14.04
CA ARG A 219 -2.52 -16.79 12.60
C ARG A 219 -1.44 -16.07 11.83
N GLU A 220 -0.76 -16.78 10.94
CA GLU A 220 0.26 -16.21 10.06
C GLU A 220 -0.40 -15.39 8.93
N LEU A 221 0.13 -14.19 8.70
CA LEU A 221 -0.32 -13.26 7.68
C LEU A 221 0.50 -13.44 6.40
N ALA A 222 -0.14 -13.30 5.24
CA ALA A 222 0.49 -13.56 3.95
C ALA A 222 0.52 -12.31 3.05
N GLY A 223 1.68 -12.05 2.44
CA GLY A 223 1.79 -11.07 1.37
C GLY A 223 1.09 -11.55 0.10
N LYS A 224 0.40 -10.64 -0.59
CA LYS A 224 -0.19 -10.89 -1.92
C LYS A 224 0.73 -10.36 -3.00
N ARG A 225 1.13 -11.20 -3.95
CA ARG A 225 1.97 -10.75 -5.06
C ARG A 225 1.24 -9.74 -5.94
N ILE A 226 1.93 -8.65 -6.25
CA ILE A 226 1.51 -7.65 -7.24
C ILE A 226 2.46 -7.83 -8.41
N ASP A 227 1.98 -8.50 -9.47
CA ASP A 227 2.82 -8.92 -10.59
C ASP A 227 2.56 -8.07 -11.84
N LEU A 228 3.63 -7.83 -12.60
CA LEU A 228 3.54 -7.47 -14.02
C LEU A 228 3.91 -8.67 -14.88
N LEU A 229 3.28 -8.74 -16.05
CA LEU A 229 3.59 -9.66 -17.13
C LEU A 229 4.72 -9.09 -17.97
N ILE A 230 5.82 -9.82 -18.09
CA ILE A 230 7.00 -9.46 -18.88
C ILE A 230 7.39 -10.63 -19.78
N SER A 231 7.90 -10.34 -20.97
CA SER A 231 8.52 -11.33 -21.86
C SER A 231 9.64 -10.68 -22.67
N GLU A 232 10.40 -11.47 -23.44
CA GLU A 232 11.45 -10.94 -24.32
C GLU A 232 10.93 -9.87 -25.31
N TYR A 233 9.70 -10.05 -25.79
CA TYR A 233 9.07 -9.19 -26.80
C TYR A 233 8.10 -8.17 -26.22
N SER A 234 7.76 -8.26 -24.92
CA SER A 234 6.92 -7.28 -24.25
C SER A 234 7.54 -6.82 -22.94
N LYS A 235 7.92 -5.54 -22.92
CA LYS A 235 8.59 -4.89 -21.80
C LYS A 235 7.73 -3.73 -21.30
N PRO A 236 7.65 -3.53 -19.98
CA PRO A 236 6.84 -2.47 -19.39
C PRO A 236 7.45 -1.09 -19.69
N TYR A 237 6.62 -0.05 -19.62
CA TYR A 237 7.13 1.30 -19.42
C TYR A 237 7.94 1.36 -18.14
N TYR A 238 9.14 1.93 -18.19
CA TYR A 238 9.85 2.29 -16.97
C TYR A 238 10.49 3.68 -17.06
N ALA A 239 10.63 4.34 -15.91
CA ALA A 239 11.35 5.59 -15.76
C ALA A 239 11.97 5.67 -14.36
N ASP A 240 13.27 5.92 -14.31
CA ASP A 240 14.03 6.06 -13.07
C ASP A 240 14.62 7.47 -12.99
N GLY A 241 14.74 7.99 -11.78
CA GLY A 241 15.45 9.24 -11.55
C GLY A 241 15.32 9.70 -10.11
N SER A 242 15.66 10.97 -9.88
CA SER A 242 15.46 11.64 -8.60
C SER A 242 14.79 12.99 -8.80
N ILE A 243 14.01 13.40 -7.81
CA ILE A 243 13.47 14.75 -7.68
C ILE A 243 13.81 15.21 -6.27
N ASP A 244 14.62 16.25 -6.18
CA ASP A 244 15.30 16.64 -4.96
C ASP A 244 16.09 15.45 -4.37
N ASP A 245 15.74 14.99 -3.18
CA ASP A 245 16.35 13.85 -2.49
C ASP A 245 15.49 12.56 -2.55
N VAL A 246 14.40 12.58 -3.32
CA VAL A 246 13.53 11.42 -3.49
C VAL A 246 13.89 10.70 -4.78
N ASN A 247 14.36 9.47 -4.65
CA ASN A 247 14.55 8.55 -5.78
C ASN A 247 13.20 7.98 -6.18
N TYR A 248 12.90 7.99 -7.48
CA TYR A 248 11.69 7.39 -8.02
C TYR A 248 12.01 6.31 -9.05
N ARG A 249 11.15 5.30 -9.08
CA ARG A 249 11.06 4.30 -10.14
C ARG A 249 9.60 4.09 -10.50
N ILE A 250 9.24 4.42 -11.73
CA ILE A 250 7.92 4.21 -12.30
C ILE A 250 7.99 3.01 -13.22
N ILE A 251 7.08 2.06 -13.06
CA ILE A 251 6.92 0.91 -13.95
C ILE A 251 5.43 0.78 -14.30
N ALA A 252 5.08 0.71 -15.58
CA ALA A 252 3.70 0.49 -16.00
C ALA A 252 3.60 -0.50 -17.15
N GLY A 253 2.67 -1.45 -17.03
CA GLY A 253 2.53 -2.51 -18.01
C GLY A 253 1.25 -3.31 -17.82
N LEU A 254 1.35 -4.58 -18.16
CA LEU A 254 0.26 -5.53 -18.13
C LEU A 254 0.33 -6.36 -16.85
N GLY A 255 -0.81 -6.70 -16.27
CA GLY A 255 -0.95 -7.65 -15.19
C GLY A 255 -2.03 -8.66 -15.49
N GLY A 256 -2.22 -9.58 -14.54
CA GLY A 256 -3.22 -10.64 -14.63
C GLY A 256 -4.65 -10.13 -14.78
N ILE A 257 -5.49 -10.99 -15.36
CA ILE A 257 -6.96 -10.85 -15.40
C ILE A 257 -7.62 -11.65 -14.25
N GLY A 258 -8.96 -11.61 -14.18
CA GLY A 258 -9.75 -12.35 -13.18
C GLY A 258 -10.14 -11.52 -11.96
N GLU A 259 -9.29 -10.60 -11.52
CA GLU A 259 -9.58 -9.69 -10.41
C GLU A 259 -9.49 -8.21 -10.85
N PRO A 260 -10.59 -7.63 -11.36
CA PRO A 260 -10.57 -6.26 -11.86
C PRO A 260 -10.19 -5.20 -10.82
N LYS A 261 -10.53 -5.45 -9.55
CA LYS A 261 -10.18 -4.58 -8.41
C LYS A 261 -8.67 -4.37 -8.24
N ASN A 262 -7.84 -5.25 -8.81
CA ASN A 262 -6.41 -5.08 -8.72
C ASN A 262 -5.94 -3.99 -9.70
N SER A 263 -6.72 -3.57 -10.71
CA SER A 263 -6.34 -2.61 -11.77
C SER A 263 -6.17 -1.17 -11.30
N GLY A 264 -5.02 -0.58 -11.63
CA GLY A 264 -4.67 0.75 -11.15
C GLY A 264 -3.19 0.91 -10.81
N TRP A 265 -2.91 1.97 -10.04
CA TRP A 265 -1.59 2.32 -9.55
C TRP A 265 -1.34 1.79 -8.15
N TYR A 266 -0.16 1.21 -7.94
CA TYR A 266 0.40 0.86 -6.65
C TYR A 266 1.52 1.84 -6.34
N ILE A 267 1.44 2.53 -5.20
CA ILE A 267 2.44 3.53 -4.81
C ILE A 267 3.09 3.09 -3.50
N TYR A 268 4.41 2.94 -3.54
CA TYR A 268 5.24 2.58 -2.40
C TYR A 268 6.10 3.78 -1.98
N CYS A 269 6.14 4.04 -0.68
CA CYS A 269 7.05 5.00 -0.06
C CYS A 269 7.94 4.24 0.94
N ASN A 270 9.25 4.18 0.72
CA ASN A 270 10.18 3.40 1.53
C ASN A 270 9.68 1.97 1.79
N ASN A 271 9.32 1.25 0.72
CA ASN A 271 8.73 -0.11 0.74
C ASN A 271 7.32 -0.24 1.36
N ARG A 272 6.76 0.79 1.99
CA ARG A 272 5.38 0.74 2.51
C ARG A 272 4.39 1.03 1.40
N LEU A 273 3.36 0.18 1.24
CA LEU A 273 2.29 0.43 0.29
C LEU A 273 1.37 1.53 0.81
N VAL A 274 1.18 2.57 0.02
CA VAL A 274 0.40 3.77 0.38
C VAL A 274 -0.92 3.81 -0.38
N LEU A 275 -0.88 3.46 -1.67
CA LEU A 275 -2.05 3.33 -2.53
C LEU A 275 -1.99 1.97 -3.21
N GLU A 276 -3.10 1.25 -3.18
CA GLU A 276 -3.26 -0.08 -3.78
C GLU A 276 -4.27 0.00 -4.90
N ALA A 277 -3.88 -0.42 -6.11
CA ALA A 277 -4.76 -0.48 -7.27
C ALA A 277 -5.58 0.81 -7.48
N ASP A 278 -4.99 1.97 -7.21
CA ASP A 278 -5.74 3.23 -7.24
C ASP A 278 -6.16 3.57 -8.67
N THR A 279 -7.45 3.86 -8.81
CA THR A 279 -8.11 4.27 -10.05
C THR A 279 -8.70 5.67 -9.97
N SER A 280 -8.25 6.49 -9.03
CA SER A 280 -8.82 7.80 -8.77
C SER A 280 -8.05 8.91 -9.50
N ASN A 281 -8.58 10.13 -9.41
CA ASN A 281 -7.96 11.30 -10.04
C ASN A 281 -6.55 11.59 -9.48
N ILE A 282 -6.22 11.12 -8.26
CA ILE A 282 -4.92 11.35 -7.63
C ILE A 282 -3.79 10.72 -8.44
N THR A 283 -4.04 9.57 -9.09
CA THR A 283 -3.07 8.86 -9.93
C THR A 283 -3.31 9.10 -11.43
N GLY A 284 -4.19 10.04 -11.77
CA GLY A 284 -4.40 10.55 -13.13
C GLY A 284 -5.59 9.96 -13.88
N TRP A 285 -6.31 8.98 -13.33
CA TRP A 285 -7.55 8.47 -13.93
C TRP A 285 -8.62 9.55 -13.99
N GLY A 286 -9.46 9.54 -15.02
CA GLY A 286 -10.55 10.53 -15.16
C GLY A 286 -10.10 11.97 -15.40
N VAL A 287 -8.78 12.23 -15.49
CA VAL A 287 -8.22 13.56 -15.78
C VAL A 287 -7.74 13.59 -17.22
N HIS A 288 -8.33 14.49 -18.03
CA HIS A 288 -8.00 14.62 -19.45
C HIS A 288 -6.47 14.68 -19.70
N PRO A 289 -5.93 13.93 -20.67
CA PRO A 289 -6.62 13.12 -21.70
C PRO A 289 -6.96 11.68 -21.28
N LEU A 290 -6.73 11.31 -20.01
CA LEU A 290 -6.96 9.96 -19.53
C LEU A 290 -8.45 9.73 -19.20
N PRO A 291 -8.99 8.57 -19.56
CA PRO A 291 -10.38 8.22 -19.27
C PRO A 291 -10.55 7.88 -17.79
N GLN A 292 -11.81 7.89 -17.33
CA GLN A 292 -12.16 7.16 -16.12
C GLN A 292 -11.86 5.68 -16.28
N TRP A 293 -11.68 4.99 -15.14
CA TRP A 293 -11.43 3.56 -15.17
C TRP A 293 -12.59 2.80 -15.82
N HIS A 294 -12.23 1.77 -16.60
CA HIS A 294 -13.16 0.90 -17.31
C HIS A 294 -12.54 -0.48 -17.46
N ILE A 295 -13.35 -1.53 -17.55
CA ILE A 295 -12.90 -2.93 -17.64
C ILE A 295 -11.94 -3.20 -18.82
N ASN A 296 -11.96 -2.36 -19.86
CA ASN A 296 -11.00 -2.45 -20.97
C ASN A 296 -9.53 -2.25 -20.51
N TYR A 297 -9.32 -1.58 -19.37
CA TYR A 297 -8.02 -1.34 -18.77
C TYR A 297 -7.71 -2.29 -17.61
N VAL A 298 -8.45 -3.40 -17.48
CA VAL A 298 -8.31 -4.36 -16.36
C VAL A 298 -6.90 -4.93 -16.20
N MET A 299 -6.14 -5.01 -17.29
CA MET A 299 -4.76 -5.48 -17.27
C MET A 299 -3.76 -4.37 -16.89
N PHE A 300 -4.16 -3.12 -16.78
CA PHE A 300 -3.21 -2.05 -16.43
C PHE A 300 -2.70 -2.23 -15.01
N ARG A 301 -1.37 -2.37 -14.88
CA ARG A 301 -0.63 -2.26 -13.62
C ARG A 301 0.31 -1.09 -13.72
N GLY A 302 0.18 -0.11 -12.84
CA GLY A 302 1.20 0.91 -12.60
C GLY A 302 1.81 0.70 -11.23
N ILE A 303 3.13 0.82 -11.11
CA ILE A 303 3.86 0.78 -9.85
C ILE A 303 4.77 2.00 -9.79
N LEU A 304 4.72 2.74 -8.69
CA LEU A 304 5.63 3.83 -8.38
C LEU A 304 6.32 3.52 -7.06
N PHE A 305 7.65 3.44 -7.08
CA PHE A 305 8.48 3.42 -5.89
C PHE A 305 9.03 4.82 -5.63
N LEU A 306 8.94 5.25 -4.37
CA LEU A 306 9.52 6.49 -3.86
C LEU A 306 10.37 6.13 -2.66
N ASP A 307 11.67 6.40 -2.76
CA ASP A 307 12.63 6.12 -1.69
C ASP A 307 13.39 7.39 -1.31
N SER A 308 13.46 7.68 -0.01
CA SER A 308 14.28 8.76 0.53
C SER A 308 14.78 8.39 1.94
N GLU A 309 15.98 8.85 2.25
CA GLU A 309 16.53 8.80 3.62
C GLU A 309 15.74 9.74 4.56
N GLU A 310 15.15 10.80 4.02
CA GLU A 310 14.32 11.76 4.75
C GLU A 310 12.84 11.55 4.44
N THR A 311 12.15 10.83 5.33
CA THR A 311 10.71 10.55 5.21
C THR A 311 9.85 11.82 5.09
N PHE A 312 10.35 12.98 5.54
CA PHE A 312 9.67 14.27 5.38
C PHE A 312 9.51 14.71 3.93
N ASN A 313 10.37 14.25 3.03
CA ASN A 313 10.39 14.64 1.62
C ASN A 313 9.50 13.73 0.76
N LEU A 314 9.09 12.57 1.30
CA LEU A 314 8.12 11.69 0.65
C LEU A 314 6.71 12.33 0.66
N PRO A 315 5.94 12.18 -0.44
CA PRO A 315 4.61 12.78 -0.58
C PRO A 315 3.55 11.97 0.19
N LEU A 316 3.72 11.80 1.49
CA LEU A 316 2.83 11.01 2.35
C LEU A 316 1.83 11.91 3.09
N THR A 317 0.57 11.47 3.18
CA THR A 317 -0.37 12.03 4.16
C THR A 317 0.06 11.71 5.60
N THR A 318 -0.46 12.45 6.57
CA THR A 318 -0.20 12.21 8.00
C THR A 318 -0.66 10.83 8.48
N THR A 319 -1.66 10.25 7.83
CA THR A 319 -2.17 8.89 8.06
C THR A 319 -1.35 7.80 7.36
N LYS A 320 -0.40 8.16 6.48
CA LYS A 320 0.40 7.22 5.66
C LYS A 320 -0.43 6.26 4.78
N LYS A 321 -1.71 6.56 4.56
CA LYS A 321 -2.68 5.79 3.75
C LYS A 321 -3.05 6.51 2.45
N GLY A 322 -2.29 7.54 2.08
CA GLY A 322 -2.52 8.31 0.87
C GLY A 322 -1.32 9.15 0.49
N VAL A 323 -1.41 9.71 -0.72
CA VAL A 323 -0.38 10.57 -1.28
C VAL A 323 -0.80 12.03 -1.16
N ASP A 324 0.13 12.88 -0.71
CA ASP A 324 -0.06 14.32 -0.68
C ASP A 324 0.08 14.91 -2.09
N ALA A 325 -1.06 15.24 -2.71
CA ALA A 325 -1.12 15.84 -4.04
C ALA A 325 -0.45 17.23 -4.13
N THR A 326 -0.23 17.87 -2.97
CA THR A 326 0.37 19.21 -2.91
C THR A 326 1.89 19.18 -2.89
N SER A 327 2.51 18.01 -2.69
CA SER A 327 3.95 17.80 -2.77
C SER A 327 4.49 18.12 -4.16
N GLU A 328 5.57 18.90 -4.24
CA GLU A 328 6.26 19.21 -5.51
C GLU A 328 6.82 17.95 -6.18
N VAL A 329 7.33 17.00 -5.39
CA VAL A 329 7.78 15.69 -5.88
C VAL A 329 6.64 14.99 -6.61
N TYR A 330 5.45 14.89 -6.00
CA TYR A 330 4.32 14.20 -6.63
C TYR A 330 3.76 14.95 -7.84
N LYS A 331 3.70 16.29 -7.78
CA LYS A 331 3.30 17.13 -8.92
C LYS A 331 4.20 16.91 -10.13
N ALA A 332 5.50 16.74 -9.92
CA ALA A 332 6.47 16.50 -10.99
C ALA A 332 6.40 15.06 -11.54
N LEU A 333 6.04 14.07 -10.72
CA LEU A 333 5.90 12.66 -11.12
C LEU A 333 4.59 12.36 -11.85
N LEU A 334 3.49 13.03 -11.48
CA LEU A 334 2.17 12.75 -12.05
C LEU A 334 2.15 12.85 -13.59
N PRO A 335 2.80 13.83 -14.26
CA PRO A 335 2.94 13.85 -15.72
C PRO A 335 3.64 12.60 -16.30
N ILE A 336 4.65 12.07 -15.61
CA ILE A 336 5.38 10.86 -16.04
C ILE A 336 4.49 9.63 -15.88
N MET A 337 3.76 9.52 -14.76
CA MET A 337 2.76 8.47 -14.56
C MET A 337 1.67 8.51 -15.64
N LYS A 338 1.14 9.70 -15.96
CA LYS A 338 0.15 9.87 -17.03
C LYS A 338 0.70 9.48 -18.40
N ASN A 339 1.95 9.81 -18.69
CA ASN A 339 2.61 9.39 -19.92
C ASN A 339 2.71 7.85 -20.03
N ALA A 340 3.07 7.18 -18.93
CA ALA A 340 3.10 5.73 -18.84
C ALA A 340 1.71 5.11 -19.13
N MET A 341 0.66 5.66 -18.52
CA MET A 341 -0.73 5.24 -18.77
C MET A 341 -1.11 5.38 -20.25
N ILE A 342 -0.82 6.53 -20.88
CA ILE A 342 -1.12 6.76 -22.30
C ILE A 342 -0.48 5.67 -23.16
N LYS A 343 0.80 5.38 -22.95
CA LYS A 343 1.54 4.37 -23.72
C LYS A 343 0.96 2.97 -23.58
N VAL A 344 0.59 2.56 -22.36
CA VAL A 344 -0.04 1.24 -22.14
C VAL A 344 -1.48 1.22 -22.70
N PHE A 345 -2.23 2.31 -22.58
CA PHE A 345 -3.62 2.39 -23.04
C PHE A 345 -3.75 2.36 -24.56
N GLU A 346 -2.76 2.86 -25.30
CA GLU A 346 -2.70 2.71 -26.77
C GLU A 346 -2.81 1.24 -27.20
N PHE A 347 -2.21 0.33 -26.43
CA PHE A 347 -2.34 -1.12 -26.64
C PHE A 347 -3.65 -1.67 -26.08
N LEU A 348 -3.97 -1.39 -24.81
CA LEU A 348 -5.17 -1.97 -24.16
C LEU A 348 -6.48 -1.64 -24.88
N LYS A 349 -6.58 -0.45 -25.50
CA LYS A 349 -7.75 -0.06 -26.32
C LYS A 349 -7.92 -0.89 -27.60
N LYS A 350 -6.89 -1.62 -28.04
CA LYS A 350 -6.94 -2.48 -29.23
C LYS A 350 -7.49 -3.86 -28.90
N ILE A 351 -7.25 -4.40 -27.70
CA ILE A 351 -7.68 -5.76 -27.32
C ILE A 351 -9.20 -5.96 -27.48
N PRO A 352 -10.10 -5.06 -27.02
CA PRO A 352 -11.54 -5.24 -27.24
C PRO A 352 -11.96 -5.28 -28.73
N LYS A 353 -11.10 -4.81 -29.65
CA LYS A 353 -11.33 -4.89 -31.10
C LYS A 353 -11.09 -6.29 -31.65
N MET A 354 -10.63 -7.25 -30.84
CA MET A 354 -10.57 -8.68 -31.21
C MET A 354 -11.91 -9.41 -31.00
N GLY A 355 -12.90 -8.78 -30.34
CA GLY A 355 -14.22 -9.40 -30.18
C GLY A 355 -14.19 -10.58 -29.23
N ASP A 356 -14.69 -11.74 -29.69
CA ASP A 356 -14.85 -12.94 -28.86
C ASP A 356 -13.48 -13.49 -28.41
N GLU A 357 -12.43 -13.32 -29.22
CA GLU A 357 -11.07 -13.78 -28.93
C GLU A 357 -10.32 -12.89 -27.93
N ALA A 358 -10.87 -11.73 -27.58
CA ALA A 358 -10.20 -10.77 -26.71
C ALA A 358 -9.89 -11.37 -25.33
N ASN A 359 -10.75 -12.25 -24.80
CA ASN A 359 -10.52 -12.88 -23.51
C ASN A 359 -9.48 -13.99 -23.59
N ASP A 360 -9.54 -14.83 -24.62
CA ASP A 360 -8.56 -15.89 -24.87
C ASP A 360 -7.16 -15.30 -25.05
N TYR A 361 -7.05 -14.21 -25.80
CA TYR A 361 -5.78 -13.49 -25.96
C TYR A 361 -5.23 -13.00 -24.61
N ARG A 362 -6.05 -12.39 -23.75
CA ARG A 362 -5.60 -11.95 -22.42
C ARG A 362 -5.18 -13.12 -21.54
N GLN A 363 -5.88 -14.24 -21.62
CA GLN A 363 -5.56 -15.46 -20.90
C GLN A 363 -4.20 -16.02 -21.37
N THR A 364 -3.98 -16.11 -22.68
CA THR A 364 -2.69 -16.52 -23.26
C THR A 364 -1.54 -15.65 -22.77
N LEU A 365 -1.70 -14.33 -22.73
CA LEU A 365 -0.68 -13.44 -22.15
C LEU A 365 -0.37 -13.79 -20.69
N CYS A 366 -1.39 -14.10 -19.89
CA CYS A 366 -1.21 -14.44 -18.47
C CYS A 366 -0.54 -15.80 -18.25
N GLU A 367 -0.64 -16.71 -19.21
CA GLU A 367 -0.07 -18.07 -19.17
C GLU A 367 1.34 -18.14 -19.76
N THR A 368 1.64 -17.30 -20.76
CA THR A 368 2.90 -17.36 -21.51
C THR A 368 3.94 -16.37 -21.03
N PHE A 369 3.54 -15.31 -20.33
CA PHE A 369 4.47 -14.28 -19.86
C PHE A 369 4.93 -14.56 -18.44
N ASP A 370 6.16 -14.16 -18.14
CA ASP A 370 6.70 -14.23 -16.79
C ASP A 370 5.97 -13.23 -15.88
N LYS A 371 5.69 -13.67 -14.66
CA LYS A 371 5.09 -12.85 -13.61
C LYS A 371 6.19 -12.35 -12.68
N ILE A 372 6.54 -11.09 -12.83
CA ILE A 372 7.57 -10.44 -12.01
C ILE A 372 6.87 -9.57 -10.96
N SER A 373 7.15 -9.83 -9.68
CA SER A 373 6.49 -9.13 -8.56
C SER A 373 7.02 -7.71 -8.36
N ALA A 374 6.26 -6.88 -7.66
CA ALA A 374 6.68 -5.54 -7.26
C ALA A 374 8.03 -5.54 -6.49
N VAL A 375 8.29 -6.56 -5.66
CA VAL A 375 9.57 -6.67 -4.94
C VAL A 375 10.73 -6.88 -5.89
N GLU A 376 10.57 -7.80 -6.85
CA GLU A 376 11.58 -8.06 -7.89
C GLU A 376 11.76 -6.84 -8.80
N LEU A 377 10.66 -6.20 -9.21
CA LEU A 377 10.65 -5.01 -10.06
C LEU A 377 11.35 -3.81 -9.43
N LYS A 378 11.37 -3.71 -8.09
CA LYS A 378 12.07 -2.63 -7.40
C LYS A 378 13.56 -2.58 -7.76
N VAL A 379 14.20 -3.74 -7.94
CA VAL A 379 15.63 -3.86 -8.27
C VAL A 379 15.90 -4.43 -9.66
N TYR A 380 14.85 -4.68 -10.44
CA TYR A 380 14.96 -5.21 -11.80
C TYR A 380 15.82 -4.29 -12.67
N ASP A 381 16.71 -4.90 -13.46
CA ASP A 381 17.58 -4.17 -14.38
C ASP A 381 16.92 -4.01 -15.74
N PHE A 382 16.69 -2.75 -16.13
CA PHE A 382 16.16 -2.35 -17.43
C PHE A 382 17.22 -1.68 -18.32
N SER A 383 18.50 -1.76 -17.97
CA SER A 383 19.60 -1.10 -18.70
C SER A 383 19.62 -1.38 -20.21
N ASP A 384 19.22 -2.57 -20.64
CA ASP A 384 19.11 -2.98 -22.06
C ASP A 384 17.80 -2.53 -22.75
N TYR A 385 17.00 -1.68 -22.11
CA TYR A 385 15.70 -1.23 -22.60
C TYR A 385 15.56 0.30 -22.47
N PRO A 386 15.07 1.04 -23.48
CA PRO A 386 14.92 2.49 -23.38
C PRO A 386 13.85 2.90 -22.36
N GLN A 387 14.18 3.88 -21.52
CA GLN A 387 13.21 4.50 -20.61
C GLN A 387 12.05 5.17 -21.37
N LYS A 388 10.92 5.26 -20.69
CA LYS A 388 9.69 5.92 -21.12
C LYS A 388 9.06 5.33 -22.40
N GLN A 389 9.33 4.06 -22.68
CA GLN A 389 8.75 3.31 -23.78
C GLN A 389 8.02 2.08 -23.26
N PHE A 390 6.90 1.72 -23.89
CA PHE A 390 6.18 0.47 -23.62
C PHE A 390 6.25 -0.39 -24.87
N SER A 391 6.77 -1.61 -24.75
CA SER A 391 6.80 -2.59 -25.83
C SER A 391 5.59 -3.49 -25.71
N ALA A 392 4.58 -3.18 -26.52
CA ALA A 392 3.34 -3.92 -26.56
C ALA A 392 3.54 -5.34 -27.12
N PRO A 393 2.85 -6.36 -26.58
CA PRO A 393 2.74 -7.66 -27.21
C PRO A 393 2.19 -7.58 -28.62
N GLU A 394 2.51 -8.57 -29.46
CA GLU A 394 1.95 -8.68 -30.80
C GLU A 394 0.43 -8.88 -30.75
N LEU A 395 -0.27 -8.22 -31.69
CA LEU A 395 -1.70 -8.35 -31.89
C LEU A 395 -1.94 -8.94 -33.26
N ASP A 396 -2.86 -9.89 -33.38
CA ASP A 396 -3.31 -10.36 -34.68
C ASP A 396 -4.12 -9.25 -35.37
N MET A 397 -3.49 -8.61 -36.35
CA MET A 397 -4.06 -7.49 -37.09
C MET A 397 -5.13 -7.96 -38.08
N ASP A 398 -5.13 -9.24 -38.50
CA ASP A 398 -6.12 -9.80 -39.39
C ASP A 398 -7.44 -10.01 -38.66
N ILE A 399 -7.39 -10.50 -37.41
CA ILE A 399 -8.56 -10.61 -36.54
C ILE A 399 -9.16 -9.22 -36.26
N ILE A 400 -8.31 -8.23 -35.96
CA ILE A 400 -8.75 -6.85 -35.71
C ILE A 400 -9.35 -6.22 -36.97
N SER A 401 -8.77 -6.46 -38.15
CA SER A 401 -9.24 -5.90 -39.41
C SER A 401 -10.55 -6.54 -39.87
N ARG A 402 -10.68 -7.86 -39.75
CA ARG A 402 -11.94 -8.60 -39.97
C ARG A 402 -13.07 -7.96 -39.16
N LYS A 403 -12.88 -7.72 -37.86
CA LYS A 403 -13.95 -7.08 -37.04
C LYS A 403 -14.39 -5.71 -37.56
N LYS A 404 -13.50 -4.91 -38.16
CA LYS A 404 -13.90 -3.62 -38.76
C LYS A 404 -14.84 -3.80 -39.95
N GLN A 405 -14.86 -4.96 -40.60
CA GLN A 405 -15.74 -5.29 -41.72
C GLN A 405 -17.11 -5.81 -41.27
N TYR A 406 -17.27 -6.22 -40.00
CA TYR A 406 -18.54 -6.71 -39.48
C TYR A 406 -19.29 -5.63 -38.69
N VAL A 407 -20.61 -5.57 -38.87
CA VAL A 407 -21.52 -4.72 -38.10
C VAL A 407 -22.35 -5.56 -37.14
N ARG A 408 -22.57 -5.06 -35.92
CA ARG A 408 -23.44 -5.73 -34.94
C ARG A 408 -24.90 -5.34 -35.23
N ILE A 409 -25.73 -6.33 -35.54
CA ILE A 409 -27.18 -6.19 -35.61
C ILE A 409 -27.75 -6.68 -34.28
N ALA A 410 -28.58 -5.86 -33.62
CA ALA A 410 -29.21 -6.20 -32.35
C ALA A 410 -30.64 -5.64 -32.31
N TYR A 411 -31.56 -6.42 -31.74
CA TYR A 411 -32.96 -6.06 -31.55
C TYR A 411 -33.53 -6.82 -30.35
N ASP A 412 -34.55 -6.25 -29.72
CA ASP A 412 -35.29 -6.92 -28.65
C ASP A 412 -36.39 -7.80 -29.26
N ALA A 413 -36.54 -9.01 -28.73
CA ALA A 413 -37.59 -9.95 -29.08
C ALA A 413 -38.34 -10.39 -27.81
N ASN A 414 -39.63 -10.71 -27.96
CA ASN A 414 -40.37 -11.30 -26.86
C ASN A 414 -39.72 -12.63 -26.43
N LYS A 415 -39.50 -12.79 -25.12
CA LYS A 415 -38.72 -13.91 -24.56
C LYS A 415 -39.31 -15.28 -24.92
N ASP A 416 -40.63 -15.44 -24.81
CA ASP A 416 -41.28 -16.73 -25.05
C ASP A 416 -41.23 -17.10 -26.54
N LEU A 417 -41.43 -16.10 -27.41
CA LEU A 417 -41.30 -16.29 -28.86
C LEU A 417 -39.85 -16.57 -29.29
N ALA A 418 -38.88 -15.89 -28.67
CA ALA A 418 -37.47 -16.12 -28.94
C ALA A 418 -37.03 -17.53 -28.50
N GLU A 419 -37.56 -18.04 -27.40
CA GLU A 419 -37.27 -19.41 -26.94
C GLU A 419 -37.87 -20.45 -27.90
N LEU A 420 -39.13 -20.28 -28.32
CA LEU A 420 -39.77 -21.14 -29.32
C LEU A 420 -39.02 -21.12 -30.66
N ALA A 421 -38.59 -19.94 -31.12
CA ALA A 421 -37.83 -19.80 -32.34
C ALA A 421 -36.44 -20.44 -32.24
N LYS A 422 -35.79 -20.35 -31.07
CA LYS A 422 -34.48 -20.97 -30.79
C LYS A 422 -34.59 -22.50 -30.84
N GLU A 423 -35.61 -23.06 -30.20
CA GLU A 423 -35.88 -24.51 -30.22
C GLU A 423 -36.21 -24.97 -31.65
N HIS A 424 -37.06 -24.24 -32.37
CA HIS A 424 -37.43 -24.59 -33.75
C HIS A 424 -36.25 -24.53 -34.72
N ALA A 425 -35.36 -23.55 -34.56
CA ALA A 425 -34.14 -23.41 -35.36
C ALA A 425 -32.99 -24.33 -34.89
N GLU A 426 -33.20 -25.13 -33.83
CA GLU A 426 -32.18 -25.98 -33.19
C GLU A 426 -30.91 -25.21 -32.78
N ALA A 427 -31.05 -23.92 -32.47
CA ALA A 427 -29.93 -23.05 -32.11
C ALA A 427 -29.54 -23.27 -30.64
N LYS A 428 -28.24 -23.34 -30.34
CA LYS A 428 -27.72 -23.55 -28.98
C LYS A 428 -27.93 -22.35 -28.07
N ASN A 429 -27.98 -21.15 -28.65
CA ASN A 429 -28.16 -19.90 -27.93
C ASN A 429 -28.79 -18.82 -28.83
N TYR A 430 -29.22 -17.69 -28.25
CA TYR A 430 -29.87 -16.62 -29.00
C TYR A 430 -28.96 -15.92 -30.02
N LYS A 431 -27.64 -15.97 -29.85
CA LYS A 431 -26.68 -15.43 -30.84
C LYS A 431 -26.71 -16.27 -32.11
N GLU A 432 -26.71 -17.59 -31.96
CA GLU A 432 -26.85 -18.53 -33.08
C GLU A 432 -28.20 -18.36 -33.78
N LEU A 433 -29.30 -18.28 -33.03
CA LEU A 433 -30.62 -17.97 -33.60
C LEU A 433 -30.60 -16.66 -34.40
N GLY A 434 -29.98 -15.61 -33.86
CA GLY A 434 -29.82 -14.32 -34.55
C GLY A 434 -29.06 -14.45 -35.88
N ASN A 435 -28.00 -15.24 -35.93
CA ASN A 435 -27.28 -15.53 -37.18
C ASN A 435 -28.16 -16.30 -38.16
N THR A 436 -28.81 -17.39 -37.72
CA THR A 436 -29.67 -18.22 -38.58
C THR A 436 -30.82 -17.42 -39.18
N THR A 437 -31.47 -16.55 -38.39
CA THR A 437 -32.55 -15.70 -38.90
C THR A 437 -32.07 -14.68 -39.92
N PHE A 438 -30.87 -14.11 -39.73
CA PHE A 438 -30.29 -13.18 -40.68
C PHE A 438 -29.85 -13.87 -41.99
N GLU A 439 -29.21 -15.04 -41.91
CA GLU A 439 -28.87 -15.85 -43.07
C GLU A 439 -30.12 -16.26 -43.86
N TYR A 440 -31.19 -16.65 -43.15
CA TYR A 440 -32.49 -16.93 -43.76
C TYR A 440 -33.04 -15.71 -44.51
N TYR A 441 -33.01 -14.52 -43.89
CA TYR A 441 -33.43 -13.28 -44.53
C TYR A 441 -32.63 -12.99 -45.81
N LEU A 442 -31.29 -13.03 -45.75
CA LEU A 442 -30.44 -12.80 -46.92
C LEU A 442 -30.76 -13.78 -48.06
N LYS A 443 -30.99 -15.05 -47.72
CA LYS A 443 -31.36 -16.09 -48.69
C LYS A 443 -32.73 -15.84 -49.31
N MET A 444 -33.73 -15.46 -48.52
CA MET A 444 -35.09 -15.21 -48.98
C MET A 444 -35.19 -13.95 -49.84
N GLU A 445 -34.45 -12.90 -49.50
CA GLU A 445 -34.39 -11.65 -50.26
C GLU A 445 -33.40 -11.71 -51.44
N ALA A 446 -32.76 -12.86 -51.67
CA ALA A 446 -31.75 -13.07 -52.70
C ALA A 446 -30.60 -12.03 -52.67
N ILE A 447 -30.25 -11.54 -51.48
CA ILE A 447 -29.17 -10.60 -51.26
C ILE A 447 -27.86 -11.39 -51.31
N LYS A 448 -27.15 -11.32 -52.44
CA LYS A 448 -25.88 -12.02 -52.64
C LYS A 448 -24.70 -11.19 -52.15
N ASN A 449 -23.73 -11.86 -51.54
CA ASN A 449 -22.43 -11.31 -51.22
C ASN A 449 -21.55 -11.39 -52.47
N GLU A 450 -21.28 -10.28 -53.16
CA GLU A 450 -20.51 -10.28 -54.41
C GLU A 450 -19.02 -10.63 -54.23
N GLU A 451 -18.52 -10.73 -52.99
CA GLU A 451 -17.09 -11.00 -52.71
C GLU A 451 -16.68 -12.48 -52.69
N SER A 452 -17.60 -13.45 -52.89
CA SER A 452 -17.24 -14.89 -52.87
C SER A 452 -16.85 -15.49 -54.24
N ASN A 453 -16.57 -14.68 -55.26
CA ASN A 453 -16.18 -15.16 -56.60
C ASN A 453 -14.67 -15.10 -56.90
N CYS A 454 -13.80 -15.05 -55.89
CA CYS A 454 -12.35 -15.17 -56.05
C CYS A 454 -11.78 -16.33 -55.22
N SER A 455 -12.23 -17.57 -55.46
CA SER A 455 -11.47 -18.76 -55.01
C SER A 455 -11.75 -20.05 -55.78
N GLU A 456 -12.32 -19.99 -57.00
CA GLU A 456 -12.26 -21.11 -57.94
C GLU A 456 -12.13 -20.58 -59.37
N LEU A 457 -10.88 -20.38 -59.81
CA LEU A 457 -10.37 -20.60 -61.17
C LEU A 457 -8.84 -20.45 -61.20
#